data_AF-A0A3M2ZTN0-F1
#
_entry.id   AF-A0A3M2ZTN0-F1
#
_cell.length_a   1.000
_cell.length_b   1.000
_cell.length_c   1.000
_cell.angle_alpha   90.00
_cell.angle_beta   90.00
_cell.angle_gamma   90.00
#
_symmetry.space_group_name_H-M   'P 1'
#
loop_
_entity.id
_entity.type
_entity.pdbx_description
1 polymer ?
#
loop_
_entity_poly.entity_id
_entity_poly.type
_entity_poly.pdbx_seq_one_letter_code
_entity_poly.pdbx_strand_id
1 'polypeptide(L)'
;FKAAPERSNIKLKFARTLRMNYQQVGDAKAVNRAIVLELEATDVFLKESWSSDSSYYREKYAGFARIAQLLKWADFKVLDFIWGNGESIAKLLRSIILVILVVGFVNMYYMKEPRLFAEFLHSLYTAPAMFLGVMPLPAEVPSLLSSGIAALRLVGFAFLTAILVKRFGRR
;
A
#
# COMPACT_ATOMS: atom_id res chain seq x y z
N PHE A 1 23.34 1.39 -10.06
CA PHE A 1 22.90 0.79 -11.33
C PHE A 1 23.05 1.80 -12.48
N LYS A 2 24.28 2.10 -12.92
CA LYS A 2 24.56 3.13 -13.96
C LYS A 2 24.34 2.62 -15.41
N ALA A 3 24.18 1.32 -15.62
CA ALA A 3 24.04 0.70 -16.95
C ALA A 3 22.61 0.19 -17.26
N ALA A 4 21.59 0.70 -16.56
CA ALA A 4 20.20 0.29 -16.82
C ALA A 4 19.71 0.86 -18.18
N PRO A 5 18.88 0.12 -18.94
CA PRO A 5 18.34 0.63 -20.21
C PRO A 5 17.58 1.95 -20.04
N GLU A 6 17.72 2.86 -21.01
CA GLU A 6 17.03 4.15 -20.99
C GLU A 6 15.52 4.01 -21.25
N ARG A 7 15.13 3.14 -22.19
CA ARG A 7 13.72 2.94 -22.52
C ARG A 7 13.00 2.22 -21.39
N SER A 8 11.95 2.84 -20.84
CA SER A 8 11.19 2.38 -19.68
C SER A 8 10.62 0.97 -19.83
N ASN A 9 10.11 0.62 -21.02
CA ASN A 9 9.62 -0.73 -21.33
C ASN A 9 10.72 -1.81 -21.25
N ILE A 10 11.94 -1.49 -21.67
CA ILE A 10 13.10 -2.38 -21.59
C ILE A 10 13.62 -2.42 -20.15
N LYS A 11 13.67 -1.27 -19.48
CA LYS A 11 14.09 -1.14 -18.09
C LYS A 11 13.25 -2.00 -17.14
N LEU A 12 11.92 -2.02 -17.33
CA LEU A 12 11.01 -2.88 -16.56
C LEU A 12 11.34 -4.38 -16.75
N LYS A 13 11.52 -4.81 -18.00
CA LYS A 13 11.89 -6.21 -18.29
C LYS A 13 13.26 -6.56 -17.70
N PHE A 14 14.23 -5.67 -17.84
CA PHE A 14 15.56 -5.81 -17.28
C PHE A 14 15.54 -5.97 -15.76
N ALA A 15 14.82 -5.10 -15.05
CA ALA A 15 14.71 -5.16 -13.59
C ALA A 15 14.08 -6.49 -13.11
N ARG A 16 13.06 -6.99 -13.81
CA ARG A 16 12.44 -8.30 -13.54
C ARG A 16 13.42 -9.46 -13.70
N THR A 17 14.11 -9.51 -14.84
CA THR A 17 15.12 -10.56 -15.08
C THR A 17 16.23 -10.49 -14.05
N LEU A 18 16.69 -9.29 -13.70
CA LEU A 18 17.72 -9.09 -12.70
C LEU A 18 17.31 -9.63 -11.32
N ARG A 19 16.07 -9.36 -10.89
CA ARG A 19 15.52 -9.90 -9.64
C ARG A 19 15.51 -11.43 -9.65
N MET A 20 15.04 -12.04 -10.73
CA MET A 20 14.99 -13.50 -10.85
C MET A 20 16.39 -14.13 -10.79
N ASN A 21 17.36 -13.53 -11.46
CA ASN A 21 18.74 -14.01 -11.45
C ASN A 21 19.36 -13.93 -10.05
N TYR A 22 19.21 -12.81 -9.33
CA TYR A 22 19.71 -12.71 -7.96
C TYR A 22 19.02 -13.69 -7.02
N GLN A 23 17.73 -13.98 -7.25
CA GLN A 23 17.00 -14.96 -6.48
C GLN A 23 17.53 -16.39 -6.71
N GLN A 24 17.86 -16.75 -7.96
CA GLN A 24 18.45 -18.05 -8.29
C GLN A 24 19.83 -18.26 -7.65
N VAL A 25 20.63 -17.20 -7.54
CA VAL A 25 21.96 -17.23 -6.93
C VAL A 25 21.89 -17.13 -5.39
N GLY A 26 20.72 -16.85 -4.82
CA GLY A 26 20.52 -16.73 -3.37
C GLY A 26 21.04 -15.42 -2.76
N ASP A 27 21.35 -14.40 -3.57
CA ASP A 27 21.81 -13.10 -3.05
C ASP A 27 20.61 -12.25 -2.60
N ALA A 28 20.18 -12.46 -1.36
CA ALA A 28 19.06 -11.75 -0.77
C ALA A 28 19.22 -10.21 -0.78
N LYS A 29 20.44 -9.69 -0.65
CA LYS A 29 20.71 -8.24 -0.64
C LYS A 29 20.52 -7.67 -2.04
N ALA A 30 21.02 -8.35 -3.07
CA ALA A 30 20.84 -7.96 -4.45
C ALA A 30 19.37 -8.11 -4.90
N VAL A 31 18.66 -9.15 -4.46
CA VAL A 31 17.22 -9.31 -4.68
C VAL A 31 16.44 -8.09 -4.17
N ASN A 32 16.66 -7.68 -2.92
CA ASN A 32 15.96 -6.53 -2.34
C ASN A 32 16.24 -5.24 -3.14
N ARG A 33 17.47 -5.03 -3.61
CA ARG A 33 17.80 -3.89 -4.48
C ARG A 33 17.12 -3.97 -5.85
N ALA A 34 17.06 -5.16 -6.44
CA ALA A 34 16.39 -5.37 -7.73
C ALA A 34 14.88 -5.18 -7.63
N ILE A 35 14.25 -5.53 -6.50
CA ILE A 35 12.83 -5.25 -6.24
C ILE A 35 12.56 -3.74 -6.24
N VAL A 36 13.38 -2.94 -5.54
CA VAL A 36 13.22 -1.48 -5.53
C VAL A 36 13.33 -0.93 -6.94
N LEU A 37 14.32 -1.38 -7.71
CA LEU A 37 14.50 -0.99 -9.11
C LEU A 37 13.31 -1.41 -10.00
N GLU A 38 12.74 -2.60 -9.76
CA GLU A 38 11.55 -3.08 -10.47
C GLU A 38 10.32 -2.23 -10.16
N LEU A 39 10.11 -1.85 -8.90
CA LEU A 39 9.00 -0.99 -8.49
C LEU A 39 9.12 0.41 -9.12
N GLU A 40 10.32 1.00 -9.11
CA GLU A 40 10.59 2.28 -9.79
C GLU A 40 10.35 2.19 -11.29
N ALA A 41 10.85 1.13 -11.94
CA ALA A 41 10.64 0.92 -13.38
C ALA A 41 9.16 0.67 -13.72
N THR A 42 8.43 0.00 -12.83
CA THR A 42 6.99 -0.25 -12.99
C THR A 42 6.20 1.06 -12.91
N ASP A 43 6.52 1.92 -11.94
CA ASP A 43 5.87 3.23 -11.81
C ASP A 43 6.02 4.08 -13.07
N VAL A 44 7.27 4.23 -13.53
CA VAL A 44 7.59 5.01 -14.74
C VAL A 44 6.90 4.41 -15.96
N PHE A 45 6.97 3.10 -16.15
CA PHE A 45 6.33 2.41 -17.27
C PHE A 45 4.82 2.60 -17.28
N LEU A 46 4.16 2.40 -16.13
CA LEU A 46 2.71 2.55 -16.03
C LEU A 46 2.29 3.99 -16.30
N LYS A 47 2.99 4.97 -15.70
CA LYS A 47 2.75 6.40 -15.94
C LYS A 47 2.86 6.74 -17.43
N GLU A 48 3.98 6.38 -18.06
CA GLU A 48 4.21 6.66 -19.47
C GLU A 48 3.20 5.93 -20.38
N SER A 49 2.77 4.73 -20.01
CA SER A 49 1.86 3.94 -20.84
C SER A 49 0.48 4.56 -21.05
N TRP A 50 0.04 5.46 -20.16
CA TRP A 50 -1.22 6.21 -20.34
C TRP A 50 -0.99 7.69 -20.65
N SER A 51 0.09 8.31 -20.16
CA SER A 51 0.31 9.77 -20.28
C SER A 51 1.30 10.18 -21.37
N SER A 52 2.11 9.27 -21.91
CA SER A 52 3.18 9.63 -22.86
C SER A 52 2.67 9.78 -24.29
N ASP A 53 3.33 10.68 -25.02
CA ASP A 53 3.16 10.89 -26.45
C ASP A 53 4.11 10.06 -27.33
N SER A 54 4.94 9.21 -26.73
CA SER A 54 5.82 8.31 -27.49
C SER A 54 5.01 7.43 -28.46
N SER A 55 5.51 7.30 -29.69
CA SER A 55 4.92 6.45 -30.74
C SER A 55 4.69 5.03 -30.25
N TYR A 56 5.66 4.45 -29.52
CA TYR A 56 5.53 3.11 -28.94
C TYR A 56 4.29 2.95 -28.06
N TYR A 57 4.03 3.91 -27.15
CA TYR A 57 2.90 3.82 -26.22
C TYR A 57 1.58 4.19 -26.88
N ARG A 58 1.59 5.08 -27.88
CA ARG A 58 0.42 5.43 -28.70
C ARG A 58 -0.06 4.23 -29.53
N GLU A 59 0.86 3.54 -30.20
CA GLU A 59 0.56 2.36 -31.03
C GLU A 59 0.14 1.17 -30.16
N LYS A 60 0.82 0.95 -29.04
CA LYS A 60 0.57 -0.20 -28.18
C LYS A 60 -0.69 -0.06 -27.33
N TYR A 61 -1.00 1.14 -26.85
CA TYR A 61 -2.15 1.41 -25.99
C TYR A 61 -2.98 2.55 -26.59
N ALA A 62 -3.98 2.16 -27.38
CA ALA A 62 -4.94 3.08 -28.01
C ALA A 62 -6.32 3.01 -27.34
N GLY A 63 -7.05 4.14 -27.36
CA GLY A 63 -8.42 4.23 -26.86
C GLY A 63 -8.58 3.78 -25.40
N PHE A 64 -9.53 2.88 -25.15
CA PHE A 64 -9.83 2.34 -23.81
C PHE A 64 -8.65 1.64 -23.14
N ALA A 65 -7.67 1.14 -23.91
CA ALA A 65 -6.46 0.55 -23.35
C ALA A 65 -5.65 1.56 -22.50
N ARG A 66 -5.71 2.87 -22.83
CA ARG A 66 -5.05 3.91 -22.02
C ARG A 66 -5.74 4.14 -20.69
N ILE A 67 -7.07 4.14 -20.68
CA ILE A 67 -7.84 4.26 -19.44
C ILE A 67 -7.54 3.06 -18.54
N ALA A 68 -7.47 1.85 -19.11
CA ALA A 68 -7.06 0.66 -18.36
C ALA A 68 -5.63 0.79 -17.79
N GLN A 69 -4.69 1.39 -18.51
CA GLN A 69 -3.34 1.67 -17.99
C GLN A 69 -3.34 2.74 -16.89
N LEU A 70 -4.18 3.78 -17.00
CA LEU A 70 -4.36 4.77 -15.94
C LEU A 70 -4.89 4.11 -14.66
N LEU A 71 -5.88 3.23 -14.77
CA LEU A 71 -6.41 2.48 -13.62
C LEU A 71 -5.34 1.58 -12.99
N LYS A 72 -4.52 0.90 -13.80
CA LYS A 72 -3.38 0.11 -13.29
C LYS A 72 -2.35 0.97 -12.57
N TRP A 73 -2.06 2.16 -13.09
CA TRP A 73 -1.15 3.10 -12.43
C TRP A 73 -1.73 3.61 -11.11
N ALA A 74 -3.02 3.95 -11.10
CA ALA A 74 -3.72 4.38 -9.89
C ALA A 74 -3.73 3.27 -8.83
N ASP A 75 -4.07 2.04 -9.20
CA ASP A 75 -4.01 0.86 -8.32
C ASP A 75 -2.60 0.66 -7.76
N PHE A 76 -1.57 0.70 -8.62
CA PHE A 76 -0.17 0.60 -8.21
C PHE A 76 0.22 1.70 -7.21
N LYS A 77 -0.27 2.92 -7.39
CA LYS A 77 -0.03 4.04 -6.45
C LYS A 77 -0.78 3.87 -5.13
N VAL A 78 -2.02 3.40 -5.17
CA VAL A 78 -2.81 3.11 -3.97
C VAL A 78 -2.15 2.00 -3.16
N LEU A 79 -1.74 0.91 -3.80
CA LEU A 79 -0.98 -0.15 -3.15
C LEU A 79 0.35 0.36 -2.61
N ASP A 80 1.12 1.14 -3.38
CA ASP A 80 2.36 1.73 -2.88
C ASP A 80 2.11 2.59 -1.62
N PHE A 81 1.02 3.35 -1.60
CA PHE A 81 0.64 4.16 -0.45
C PHE A 81 0.25 3.28 0.75
N ILE A 82 -0.63 2.29 0.58
CA ILE A 82 -1.16 1.49 1.69
C ILE A 82 -0.07 0.64 2.35
N TRP A 83 0.74 -0.09 1.59
CA TRP A 83 1.72 -1.04 2.14
C TRP A 83 3.06 -1.09 1.38
N GLY A 84 3.33 -0.11 0.52
CA GLY A 84 4.57 -0.05 -0.26
C GLY A 84 4.73 -1.22 -1.22
N ASN A 85 3.65 -1.59 -1.93
CA ASN A 85 3.61 -2.76 -2.81
C ASN A 85 4.09 -4.07 -2.13
N GLY A 86 3.85 -4.19 -0.83
CA GLY A 86 4.23 -5.36 -0.03
C GLY A 86 5.72 -5.44 0.31
N GLU A 87 6.46 -4.33 0.24
CA GLU A 87 7.88 -4.25 0.61
C GLU A 87 8.15 -3.28 1.78
N SER A 88 7.21 -2.40 2.15
CA SER A 88 7.42 -1.41 3.21
C SER A 88 6.55 -1.61 4.44
N ILE A 89 7.15 -2.16 5.51
CA ILE A 89 6.52 -2.24 6.83
C ILE A 89 6.15 -0.84 7.33
N ALA A 90 7.01 0.15 7.12
CA ALA A 90 6.77 1.52 7.58
C ALA A 90 5.52 2.14 6.95
N LYS A 91 5.30 1.95 5.63
CA LYS A 91 4.08 2.43 4.96
C LYS A 91 2.84 1.71 5.46
N LEU A 92 2.92 0.39 5.70
CA LEU A 92 1.81 -0.36 6.30
C LEU A 92 1.47 0.10 7.72
N LEU A 93 2.47 0.29 8.58
CA LEU A 93 2.28 0.82 9.93
C LEU A 93 1.64 2.21 9.91
N ARG A 94 2.11 3.08 9.02
CA ARG A 94 1.48 4.39 8.79
C ARG A 94 0.01 4.24 8.40
N SER A 95 -0.33 3.32 7.50
CA SER A 95 -1.72 3.08 7.09
C SER A 95 -2.59 2.55 8.24
N ILE A 96 -2.06 1.66 9.08
CA ILE A 96 -2.74 1.20 10.30
C ILE A 96 -2.99 2.38 11.25
N ILE A 97 -1.99 3.24 11.46
CA ILE A 97 -2.14 4.45 12.28
C ILE A 97 -3.25 5.35 11.71
N LEU A 98 -3.28 5.58 10.40
CA LEU A 98 -4.36 6.35 9.77
C LEU A 98 -5.74 5.75 10.03
N VAL A 99 -5.89 4.42 9.94
CA VAL A 99 -7.15 3.74 10.27
C VAL A 99 -7.50 3.92 11.75
N ILE A 100 -6.54 3.80 12.67
CA ILE A 100 -6.75 4.06 14.10
C ILE A 100 -7.23 5.50 14.33
N LEU A 101 -6.64 6.49 13.65
CA LEU A 101 -7.10 7.89 13.74
C LEU A 101 -8.56 8.01 13.27
N VAL A 102 -8.92 7.36 12.16
CA VAL A 102 -10.31 7.32 11.66
C VAL A 102 -11.24 6.67 12.70
N VAL A 103 -10.84 5.59 13.36
CA VAL A 103 -11.63 4.97 14.45
C VAL A 103 -11.83 5.96 15.60
N GLY A 104 -10.81 6.74 15.97
CA GLY A 104 -10.94 7.80 16.98
C GLY A 104 -11.95 8.86 16.59
N PHE A 105 -11.97 9.28 15.32
CA PHE A 105 -12.98 10.23 14.81
C PHE A 105 -14.38 9.63 14.77
N VAL A 106 -14.51 8.35 14.39
CA VAL A 106 -15.79 7.63 14.45
C VAL A 106 -16.30 7.59 15.88
N ASN A 107 -15.46 7.23 16.85
CA ASN A 107 -15.83 7.22 18.26
C ASN A 107 -16.34 8.59 18.73
N MET A 108 -15.59 9.66 18.41
CA MET A 108 -15.97 11.02 18.76
C MET A 108 -17.31 11.43 18.14
N TYR A 109 -17.56 11.08 16.87
CA TYR A 109 -18.79 11.46 16.17
C TYR A 109 -20.03 10.80 16.78
N TYR A 110 -19.91 9.56 17.27
CA TYR A 110 -21.03 8.83 17.89
C TYR A 110 -21.11 9.00 19.42
N MET A 111 -20.19 9.75 20.04
CA MET A 111 -20.33 10.15 21.44
C MET A 111 -21.46 11.18 21.59
N LYS A 112 -22.30 10.99 22.61
CA LYS A 112 -23.52 11.80 22.83
C LYS A 112 -23.25 13.24 23.27
N GLU A 113 -22.11 13.52 23.87
CA GLU A 113 -21.74 14.87 24.31
C GLU A 113 -20.30 15.22 23.92
N PRO A 114 -20.01 15.56 22.65
CA PRO A 114 -18.67 15.95 22.22
C PRO A 114 -18.48 17.46 22.48
N ARG A 115 -18.19 17.84 23.73
CA ARG A 115 -18.14 19.27 24.11
C ARG A 115 -16.77 19.73 24.58
N LEU A 116 -15.86 18.82 24.92
CA LEU A 116 -14.55 19.17 25.47
C LEU A 116 -13.41 18.64 24.61
N PHE A 117 -12.37 19.47 24.40
CA PHE A 117 -11.12 19.03 23.75
C PHE A 117 -10.47 17.82 24.46
N ALA A 118 -10.69 17.69 25.77
CA ALA A 118 -10.28 16.52 26.54
C ALA A 118 -10.91 15.21 26.02
N GLU A 119 -12.16 15.23 25.55
CA GLU A 119 -12.87 14.06 25.02
C GLU A 119 -12.35 13.66 23.64
N PHE A 120 -11.90 14.64 22.85
CA PHE A 120 -11.18 14.38 21.61
C PHE A 120 -9.87 13.63 21.88
N LEU A 121 -9.06 14.12 22.83
CA LEU A 121 -7.82 13.44 23.21
C LEU A 121 -8.10 12.04 23.79
N HIS A 122 -9.13 11.89 24.61
CA HIS A 122 -9.55 10.61 25.15
C HIS A 122 -9.99 9.63 24.03
N SER A 123 -10.77 10.11 23.06
CA SER A 123 -11.19 9.30 21.90
C SER A 123 -9.99 8.85 21.07
N LEU A 124 -9.00 9.72 20.89
CA LEU A 124 -7.78 9.38 20.16
C LEU A 124 -6.90 8.39 20.93
N TYR A 125 -6.82 8.54 22.25
CA TYR A 125 -6.09 7.64 23.14
C TYR A 125 -6.70 6.24 23.22
N THR A 126 -8.03 6.14 23.18
CA THR A 126 -8.76 4.86 23.23
C THR A 126 -8.90 4.19 21.86
N ALA A 127 -8.73 4.93 20.76
CA ALA A 127 -8.85 4.42 19.39
C ALA A 127 -7.98 3.18 19.07
N PRO A 128 -6.71 3.07 19.54
CA PRO A 128 -5.93 1.84 19.34
C PRO A 128 -6.59 0.64 20.03
N ALA A 129 -7.08 0.79 21.25
CA ALA A 129 -7.74 -0.28 21.99
C ALA A 129 -9.05 -0.71 21.30
N MET A 130 -9.81 0.25 20.76
CA MET A 130 -11.01 -0.03 19.97
C MET A 130 -10.70 -0.73 18.65
N PHE A 131 -9.72 -0.22 17.89
CA PHE A 131 -9.30 -0.83 16.63
C PHE A 131 -8.78 -2.25 16.83
N LEU A 132 -7.99 -2.50 17.89
CA LEU A 132 -7.51 -3.84 18.22
C LEU A 132 -8.62 -4.76 18.74
N GLY A 133 -9.76 -4.20 19.17
CA GLY A 133 -10.89 -4.92 19.75
C GLY A 133 -10.70 -5.32 21.20
N VAL A 134 -9.81 -4.64 21.92
CA VAL A 134 -9.68 -4.73 23.39
C VAL A 134 -10.86 -4.00 24.04
N MET A 135 -11.31 -2.90 23.43
CA MET A 135 -12.47 -2.12 23.83
C MET A 135 -13.55 -2.20 22.75
N PRO A 136 -14.84 -2.35 23.09
CA PRO A 136 -15.91 -2.28 22.11
C PRO A 136 -16.09 -0.84 21.57
N LEU A 137 -16.57 -0.72 20.33
CA LEU A 137 -17.05 0.56 19.81
C LEU A 137 -18.36 0.97 20.49
N PRO A 138 -18.72 2.27 20.49
CA PRO A 138 -20.00 2.73 21.00
C PRO A 138 -21.18 2.00 20.36
N ALA A 139 -22.25 1.77 21.13
CA ALA A 139 -23.42 1.02 20.67
C ALA A 139 -24.20 1.73 19.55
N GLU A 140 -24.01 3.05 19.44
CA GLU A 140 -24.58 3.91 18.43
C GLU A 140 -23.91 3.74 17.05
N VAL A 141 -22.73 3.11 17.00
CA VAL A 141 -22.02 2.87 15.73
C VAL A 141 -22.75 1.81 14.91
N PRO A 142 -23.12 2.09 13.64
CA PRO A 142 -23.79 1.13 12.78
C PRO A 142 -23.00 -0.18 12.61
N SER A 143 -23.69 -1.31 12.60
CA SER A 143 -23.09 -2.64 12.47
C SER A 143 -22.21 -2.81 11.23
N LEU A 144 -22.57 -2.16 10.12
CA LEU A 144 -21.78 -2.15 8.88
C LEU A 144 -20.41 -1.49 9.09
N LEU A 145 -20.36 -0.36 9.81
CA LEU A 145 -19.12 0.35 10.08
C LEU A 145 -18.23 -0.44 11.04
N SER A 146 -18.82 -0.99 12.11
CA SER A 146 -18.12 -1.88 13.04
C SER A 146 -17.54 -3.10 12.34
N SER A 147 -18.30 -3.72 11.43
CA SER A 147 -17.84 -4.86 10.62
C SER A 147 -16.70 -4.46 9.67
N GLY A 148 -16.80 -3.28 9.04
CA GLY A 148 -15.75 -2.74 8.19
C GLY A 148 -14.44 -2.50 8.94
N ILE A 149 -14.51 -1.94 10.16
CA ILE A 149 -13.33 -1.75 11.03
C ILE A 149 -12.73 -3.10 11.42
N ALA A 150 -13.56 -4.08 11.78
CA ALA A 150 -13.10 -5.43 12.08
C ALA A 150 -12.43 -6.11 10.88
N ALA A 151 -12.98 -5.94 9.67
CA ALA A 151 -12.38 -6.46 8.44
C ALA A 151 -11.03 -5.79 8.14
N LEU A 152 -10.94 -4.45 8.27
CA LEU A 152 -9.68 -3.71 8.10
C LEU A 152 -8.62 -4.15 9.10
N ARG A 153 -8.99 -4.43 10.36
CA ARG A 153 -8.09 -5.02 11.36
C ARG A 153 -7.52 -6.36 10.89
N LEU A 154 -8.39 -7.27 10.44
CA LEU A 154 -7.97 -8.61 10.00
C LEU A 154 -7.05 -8.53 8.77
N VAL A 155 -7.42 -7.71 7.77
CA VAL A 155 -6.58 -7.48 6.58
C VAL A 155 -5.24 -6.85 6.97
N GLY A 156 -5.25 -5.87 7.87
CA GLY A 156 -4.03 -5.24 8.39
C GLY A 156 -3.07 -6.25 9.02
N PHE A 157 -3.58 -7.15 9.87
CA PHE A 157 -2.76 -8.21 10.47
C PHE A 157 -2.29 -9.25 9.46
N ALA A 158 -3.12 -9.62 8.49
CA ALA A 158 -2.72 -10.52 7.42
C ALA A 158 -1.57 -9.92 6.61
N PHE A 159 -1.66 -8.64 6.26
CA PHE A 159 -0.61 -7.92 5.53
C PHE A 159 0.67 -7.78 6.33
N LEU A 160 0.57 -7.45 7.62
CA LEU A 160 1.73 -7.35 8.50
C LEU A 160 2.46 -8.69 8.60
N THR A 161 1.71 -9.77 8.83
CA THR A 161 2.24 -11.13 8.87
C THR A 161 2.89 -11.52 7.55
N ALA A 162 2.24 -11.25 6.41
CA ALA A 162 2.78 -11.55 5.10
C ALA A 162 4.13 -10.86 4.84
N ILE A 163 4.26 -9.57 5.20
CA ILE A 163 5.52 -8.84 5.03
C ILE A 163 6.60 -9.38 5.99
N LEU A 164 6.24 -9.68 7.24
CA LEU A 164 7.20 -10.26 8.21
C LEU A 164 7.71 -11.62 7.74
N VAL A 165 6.83 -12.53 7.37
CA VAL A 165 7.18 -13.86 6.85
C VAL A 165 8.09 -13.73 5.61
N LYS A 166 7.72 -12.87 4.66
CA LYS A 166 8.55 -12.58 3.48
C LYS A 166 9.94 -12.07 3.86
N ARG A 167 10.03 -11.19 4.86
CA ARG A 167 11.31 -10.60 5.29
C ARG A 167 12.20 -11.59 6.01
N PHE A 168 11.63 -12.48 6.82
CA PHE A 168 12.38 -13.54 7.51
C PHE A 168 12.78 -14.68 6.57
N GLY A 169 11.91 -15.10 5.65
CA GLY A 169 12.22 -16.17 4.70
C GLY A 169 13.25 -15.79 3.61
N ARG A 170 13.62 -14.51 3.50
CA ARG A 170 14.71 -14.03 2.62
C ARG A 170 16.06 -13.90 3.35
N ARG A 171 16.11 -14.06 4.67
CA ARG A 171 17.34 -14.02 5.47
C ARG A 171 17.83 -15.44 5.74
#